data_AF-A0A3D5PN15-F1
#
_entry.id   AF-A0A3D5PN15-F1
#
_cell.length_a   1.000
_cell.length_b   1.000
_cell.length_c   1.000
_cell.angle_alpha   90.00
_cell.angle_beta   90.00
_cell.angle_gamma   90.00
#
_symmetry.space_group_name_H-M   'P 1'
#
loop_
_entity.id
_entity.type
_entity.pdbx_description
1 polymer ?
#
loop_
_entity_poly.entity_id
_entity_poly.type
_entity_poly.pdbx_seq_one_letter_code
_entity_poly.pdbx_strand_id
1 'polypeptide(L)'
;RLLAGSHQWEKMVRPVSWSDDSDFYDSDEDWSSVPDPDSDHTNSRILEWAMEPGDLVLFDYRTVHGARGNLNASRRRALSLRWLGDDARYVQRPGRTSPPFPDHEMVAGQRLREDWFPVVWTR
;
A
#
# COMPACT_ATOMS: atom_id res chain seq x y z
N ARG A 1 0.51 1.14 12.07
CA ARG A 1 -0.88 1.51 12.43
C ARG A 1 -1.75 1.16 11.25
N LEU A 2 -2.84 0.45 11.49
CA LEU A 2 -3.79 0.03 10.47
C LEU A 2 -5.18 0.46 10.88
N LEU A 3 -5.95 0.99 9.95
CA LEU A 3 -7.33 1.34 10.17
C LEU A 3 -8.22 0.13 9.90
N ALA A 4 -8.80 -0.47 10.94
CA ALA A 4 -9.58 -1.68 10.80
C ALA A 4 -10.80 -1.46 9.89
N GLY A 5 -11.01 -2.35 8.92
CA GLY A 5 -12.14 -2.30 7.99
C GLY A 5 -11.98 -1.35 6.80
N SER A 6 -10.92 -0.53 6.74
CA SER A 6 -10.80 0.48 5.67
C SER A 6 -10.62 -0.11 4.27
N HIS A 7 -10.17 -1.37 4.16
CA HIS A 7 -10.07 -2.08 2.88
C HIS A 7 -11.44 -2.30 2.21
N GLN A 8 -12.54 -2.14 2.95
CA GLN A 8 -13.92 -2.27 2.47
C GLN A 8 -14.52 -0.94 2.02
N TRP A 9 -13.82 0.19 2.20
CA TRP A 9 -14.35 1.49 1.81
C TRP A 9 -14.58 1.59 0.31
N GLU A 10 -15.65 2.27 -0.10
CA GLU A 10 -16.01 2.41 -1.51
C GLU A 10 -14.94 3.18 -2.30
N LYS A 11 -14.45 4.28 -1.72
CA LYS A 11 -13.37 5.09 -2.29
C LYS A 11 -12.02 4.64 -1.77
N MET A 12 -11.03 4.66 -2.66
CA MET A 12 -9.64 4.44 -2.29
C MET A 12 -9.09 5.68 -1.61
N VAL A 13 -8.18 5.49 -0.66
CA VAL A 13 -7.44 6.59 -0.04
C VAL A 13 -6.25 6.97 -0.90
N ARG A 14 -6.06 8.28 -1.11
CA ARG A 14 -4.99 8.82 -1.97
C ARG A 14 -3.62 8.41 -1.44
N PRO A 15 -2.74 7.78 -2.25
CA PRO A 15 -1.36 7.58 -1.85
C PRO A 15 -0.61 8.92 -1.94
N VAL A 16 -0.22 9.48 -0.79
CA VAL A 16 0.60 10.71 -0.72
C VAL A 16 2.09 10.38 -0.65
N SER A 17 2.93 11.23 -1.25
CA SER A 17 4.38 11.17 -1.09
C SER A 17 4.77 11.55 0.34
N TRP A 18 5.34 10.61 1.10
CA TRP A 18 5.76 10.85 2.48
C TRP A 18 6.95 11.83 2.63
N SER A 19 7.64 12.20 1.55
CA SER A 19 8.82 13.09 1.61
C SER A 19 8.49 14.57 1.55
N ASP A 20 7.38 14.93 0.91
CA ASP A 20 7.05 16.33 0.59
C ASP A 20 5.55 16.59 0.39
N ASP A 21 4.70 15.60 0.67
CA ASP A 21 3.25 15.66 0.46
C ASP A 21 2.87 15.99 -1.00
N SER A 22 3.79 15.75 -1.95
CA SER A 22 3.56 16.01 -3.36
C SER A 22 2.68 14.94 -4.01
N ASP A 23 1.89 15.41 -4.96
CA ASP A 23 0.82 14.66 -5.61
C ASP A 23 1.34 13.67 -6.66
N PHE A 24 0.84 12.43 -6.63
CA PHE A 24 1.11 11.43 -7.67
C PHE A 24 0.08 11.43 -8.82
N TYR A 25 -1.10 12.05 -8.65
CA TYR A 25 -2.22 11.95 -9.59
C TYR A 25 -3.00 13.28 -9.72
N ASP A 26 -3.34 13.66 -10.96
CA ASP A 26 -3.93 14.93 -11.41
C ASP A 26 -5.46 15.09 -11.16
N SER A 27 -6.14 14.09 -10.60
CA SER A 27 -7.61 14.14 -10.43
C SER A 27 -8.05 13.94 -8.98
N ASP A 28 -8.71 14.96 -8.41
CA ASP A 28 -9.19 15.01 -7.03
C ASP A 28 -10.52 14.26 -6.79
N GLU A 29 -11.28 13.90 -7.84
CA GLU A 29 -12.67 13.43 -7.67
C GLU A 29 -12.81 11.97 -7.15
N ASP A 30 -11.80 11.12 -7.36
CA ASP A 30 -11.87 9.67 -7.09
C ASP A 30 -11.29 9.23 -5.75
N TRP A 31 -10.66 10.14 -5.00
CA TRP A 31 -9.88 9.78 -3.82
C TRP A 31 -10.43 10.39 -2.53
N SER A 32 -10.38 9.62 -1.45
CA SER A 32 -10.56 10.15 -0.10
C SER A 32 -9.22 10.67 0.44
N SER A 33 -9.27 11.75 1.22
CA SER A 33 -8.12 12.25 1.97
C SER A 33 -7.59 11.16 2.92
N VAL A 34 -6.29 11.22 3.21
CA VAL A 34 -5.69 10.36 4.24
C VAL A 34 -6.27 10.79 5.59
N PRO A 35 -7.01 9.90 6.30
CA PRO A 35 -7.53 10.23 7.62
C PRO A 35 -6.37 10.46 8.58
N ASP A 36 -6.48 11.46 9.45
CA ASP A 36 -5.50 11.63 10.52
C ASP A 36 -5.91 10.72 11.69
N PRO A 37 -5.17 9.62 11.94
CA PRO A 37 -5.53 8.68 13.00
C PRO A 37 -5.40 9.26 14.41
N ASP A 38 -4.81 10.44 14.59
CA ASP A 38 -4.64 11.12 15.88
C ASP A 38 -5.60 12.30 16.11
N SER A 39 -6.21 12.86 15.05
CA SER A 39 -7.16 13.99 15.16
C SER A 39 -8.57 13.69 14.67
N ASP A 40 -8.76 12.72 13.77
CA ASP A 40 -10.09 12.32 13.34
C ASP A 40 -10.73 11.40 14.37
N HIS A 41 -11.70 11.95 15.10
CA HIS A 41 -12.69 11.20 15.91
C HIS A 41 -13.61 10.30 15.07
N THR A 42 -13.21 9.92 13.85
CA THR A 42 -13.91 8.88 13.10
C THR A 42 -13.95 7.63 13.96
N ASN A 43 -15.08 6.91 13.97
CA ASN A 43 -15.32 5.66 14.72
C ASN A 43 -14.38 4.48 14.31
N SER A 44 -13.23 4.80 13.73
CA SER A 44 -12.32 3.90 13.09
C SER A 44 -11.40 3.28 14.13
N ARG A 45 -11.49 1.97 14.32
CA ARG A 45 -10.63 1.23 15.24
C ARG A 45 -9.21 1.14 14.66
N ILE A 46 -8.25 1.75 15.34
CA ILE A 46 -6.83 1.65 14.98
C ILE A 46 -6.23 0.40 15.60
N LEU A 47 -5.52 -0.38 14.79
CA LEU A 47 -4.75 -1.54 15.22
C LEU A 47 -3.25 -1.24 15.15
N GLU A 48 -2.55 -1.51 16.24
CA GLU A 48 -1.10 -1.40 16.36
C GLU A 48 -0.57 -2.36 17.42
N TRP A 49 0.66 -2.82 17.23
CA TRP A 49 1.32 -3.79 18.10
C TRP A 49 2.78 -3.39 18.29
N ALA A 50 3.32 -3.69 19.48
CA ALA A 50 4.76 -3.83 19.63
C ALA A 50 5.19 -5.11 18.88
N MET A 51 6.24 -5.01 18.10
CA MET A 51 6.73 -6.12 17.25
C MET A 51 8.16 -6.47 17.62
N GLU A 52 8.46 -7.76 17.67
CA GLU A 52 9.80 -8.31 17.83
C GLU A 52 10.40 -8.73 16.48
N PRO A 53 11.74 -8.85 16.35
CA PRO A 53 12.35 -9.38 15.14
C PRO A 53 11.82 -10.78 14.80
N GLY A 54 11.20 -10.92 13.64
CA GLY A 54 10.57 -12.16 13.18
C GLY A 54 9.05 -12.11 13.15
N ASP A 55 8.43 -11.19 13.90
CA ASP A 55 7.00 -10.96 13.81
C ASP A 55 6.61 -10.36 12.46
N LEU A 56 5.41 -10.70 12.01
CA LEU A 56 4.84 -10.21 10.76
C LEU A 56 3.38 -9.77 10.94
N VAL A 57 2.98 -8.80 10.14
CA VAL A 57 1.58 -8.38 9.98
C VAL A 57 1.24 -8.51 8.51
N LEU A 58 0.23 -9.33 8.21
CA LEU A 58 -0.36 -9.43 6.88
C LEU A 58 -1.66 -8.63 6.87
N PHE A 59 -1.86 -7.84 5.83
CA PHE A 59 -3.05 -7.01 5.67
C PHE A 59 -3.37 -6.81 4.19
N ASP A 60 -4.63 -6.48 3.90
CA ASP A 60 -5.11 -6.24 2.55
C ASP A 60 -4.50 -4.95 1.96
N TYR A 61 -4.14 -4.97 0.67
CA TYR A 61 -3.52 -3.83 -0.02
C TYR A 61 -4.29 -2.51 0.13
N ARG A 62 -5.63 -2.55 0.22
CA ARG A 62 -6.51 -1.37 0.37
C ARG A 62 -6.59 -0.86 1.80
N THR A 63 -5.95 -1.52 2.75
CA THR A 63 -5.97 -1.09 4.16
C THR A 63 -5.19 0.21 4.29
N VAL A 64 -5.80 1.22 4.89
CA VAL A 64 -5.17 2.48 5.24
C VAL A 64 -4.21 2.20 6.37
N HIS A 65 -2.95 2.50 6.13
CA HIS A 65 -1.90 2.21 7.08
C HIS A 65 -0.81 3.27 7.04
N GLY A 66 -0.15 3.43 8.18
CA GLY A 66 0.93 4.38 8.36
C GLY A 66 1.81 3.99 9.54
N ALA A 67 2.96 4.63 9.63
CA ALA A 67 3.88 4.46 10.74
C ALA A 67 4.30 5.82 11.28
N ARG A 68 4.44 5.92 12.62
CA ARG A 68 5.02 7.11 13.25
C ARG A 68 6.49 7.24 12.86
N GLY A 69 6.99 8.48 12.84
CA GLY A 69 8.41 8.78 12.69
C GLY A 69 9.23 8.09 13.78
N ASN A 70 10.46 7.68 13.43
CA ASN A 70 11.36 7.05 14.39
C ASN A 70 12.11 8.14 15.17
N LEU A 71 11.73 8.35 16.44
CA LEU A 71 12.36 9.32 17.33
C LEU A 71 13.59 8.77 18.07
N ASN A 72 13.89 7.47 17.92
CA ASN A 72 15.02 6.84 18.57
C ASN A 72 16.32 7.03 17.76
N ALA A 73 17.46 7.07 18.47
CA ALA A 73 18.78 7.08 17.83
C ALA A 73 19.09 5.79 17.05
N SER A 74 18.43 4.69 17.42
CA SER A 74 18.58 3.40 16.74
C SER A 74 17.71 3.31 15.48
N ARG A 75 18.22 2.67 14.43
CA ARG A 75 17.48 2.49 13.17
C ARG A 75 16.40 1.41 13.31
N ARG A 76 15.19 1.70 12.82
CA ARG A 76 14.16 0.69 12.55
C ARG A 76 14.35 0.13 11.14
N ARG A 77 14.41 -1.20 11.00
CA ARG A 77 14.44 -1.90 9.70
C ARG A 77 13.19 -2.78 9.59
N ALA A 78 12.60 -2.81 8.41
CA ALA A 78 11.47 -3.67 8.09
C ALA A 78 11.61 -4.16 6.64
N LEU A 79 11.14 -5.39 6.39
CA LEU A 79 10.94 -5.92 5.04
C LEU A 79 9.44 -5.86 4.73
N SER A 80 9.09 -5.26 3.59
CA SER A 80 7.71 -5.23 3.10
C SER A 80 7.64 -6.00 1.79
N LEU A 81 6.74 -6.99 1.74
CA LEU A 81 6.51 -7.83 0.58
C LEU A 81 5.07 -7.66 0.12
N ARG A 82 4.86 -7.62 -1.20
CA ARG A 82 3.53 -7.58 -1.82
C ARG A 82 3.30 -8.90 -2.53
N TRP A 83 2.17 -9.53 -2.24
CA TRP A 83 1.78 -10.82 -2.77
C TRP A 83 0.55 -10.62 -3.64
N LEU A 84 0.47 -11.38 -4.73
CA LEU A 84 -0.56 -11.23 -5.75
C LEU A 84 -1.19 -12.60 -5.99
N GLY A 85 -2.51 -12.61 -6.21
CA GLY A 85 -3.22 -13.80 -6.65
C GLY A 85 -2.88 -14.16 -8.09
N ASP A 86 -3.11 -15.41 -8.47
CA ASP A 86 -2.98 -15.89 -9.86
C ASP A 86 -4.07 -15.29 -10.80
N ASP A 87 -5.11 -14.72 -10.20
CA ASP A 87 -6.18 -13.94 -10.84
C ASP A 87 -5.79 -12.47 -11.10
N ALA A 88 -4.67 -11.98 -10.57
CA ALA A 88 -4.20 -10.62 -10.81
C ALA A 88 -3.93 -10.36 -12.30
N ARG A 89 -4.32 -9.17 -12.77
CA ARG A 89 -4.07 -8.71 -14.15
C ARG A 89 -3.42 -7.34 -14.14
N TYR A 90 -2.56 -7.10 -15.11
CA TYR A 90 -1.93 -5.80 -15.29
C TYR A 90 -2.98 -4.75 -15.66
N VAL A 91 -2.87 -3.58 -15.05
CA VAL A 91 -3.63 -2.38 -15.40
C VAL A 91 -2.65 -1.24 -15.58
N GLN A 92 -2.75 -0.54 -16.71
CA GLN A 92 -2.00 0.69 -16.92
C GLN A 92 -2.71 1.83 -16.19
N ARG A 93 -2.06 2.40 -15.18
CA ARG A 93 -2.55 3.62 -14.51
C ARG A 93 -1.94 4.86 -15.17
N PRO A 94 -2.67 5.98 -15.22
CA PRO A 94 -2.08 7.28 -15.59
C PRO A 94 -0.96 7.62 -14.60
N GLY A 95 0.12 8.24 -15.08
CA GLY A 95 1.21 8.71 -14.22
C GLY A 95 2.19 7.62 -13.78
N ARG A 96 3.11 8.02 -12.89
CA ARG A 96 4.20 7.16 -12.42
C ARG A 96 3.74 6.28 -11.26
N THR A 97 4.06 5.00 -11.32
CA THR A 97 3.87 4.06 -10.20
C THR A 97 5.10 3.99 -9.31
N SER A 98 4.90 3.62 -8.04
CA SER A 98 5.99 3.40 -7.07
C SER A 98 5.88 2.00 -6.44
N PRO A 99 6.88 1.13 -6.62
CA PRO A 99 8.06 1.32 -7.48
C PRO A 99 7.68 1.41 -8.98
N PRO A 100 8.47 2.10 -9.81
CA PRO A 100 8.26 2.12 -11.24
C PRO A 100 8.67 0.77 -11.85
N PHE A 101 7.86 0.27 -12.78
CA PHE A 101 8.18 -0.90 -13.61
C PHE A 101 8.27 -0.44 -15.06
N PRO A 102 9.37 0.17 -15.52
CA PRO A 102 9.54 0.55 -16.93
C PRO A 102 9.81 -0.69 -17.79
N ASP A 103 9.64 -0.59 -19.11
CA ASP A 103 10.13 -1.58 -20.10
C ASP A 103 9.64 -3.03 -19.92
N HIS A 104 8.51 -3.22 -19.22
CA HIS A 104 7.90 -4.53 -19.02
C HIS A 104 7.02 -4.98 -20.19
N GLU A 105 6.72 -4.09 -21.14
CA GLU A 105 5.95 -4.31 -22.39
C GLU A 105 4.56 -4.93 -22.21
N MET A 106 4.01 -4.93 -20.99
CA MET A 106 2.71 -5.54 -20.75
C MET A 106 1.57 -4.65 -21.21
N VAL A 107 0.51 -5.29 -21.68
CA VAL A 107 -0.74 -4.67 -22.11
C VAL A 107 -1.81 -4.90 -21.04
N ALA A 108 -2.65 -3.88 -20.80
CA ALA A 108 -3.73 -3.97 -19.82
C ALA A 108 -4.61 -5.22 -20.03
N GLY A 109 -4.93 -5.91 -18.93
CA GLY A 109 -5.67 -7.18 -18.92
C GLY A 109 -4.81 -8.44 -19.01
N GLN A 110 -3.49 -8.34 -19.26
CA GLN A 110 -2.60 -9.51 -19.26
C GLN A 110 -2.36 -10.05 -17.84
N ARG A 111 -2.11 -11.36 -17.75
CA ARG A 111 -1.53 -11.96 -16.53
C ARG A 111 -0.15 -11.37 -16.27
N LEU A 112 0.20 -11.25 -15.00
CA LEU A 112 1.52 -10.77 -14.60
C LEU A 112 2.61 -11.73 -15.10
N ARG A 113 3.70 -11.14 -15.60
CA ARG A 113 4.88 -11.85 -16.11
C ARG A 113 5.59 -12.59 -14.98
N GLU A 114 5.79 -13.89 -15.11
CA GLU A 114 6.43 -14.71 -14.06
C GLU A 114 7.93 -14.42 -13.88
N ASP A 115 8.60 -13.89 -14.92
CA ASP A 115 10.02 -13.49 -14.84
C ASP A 115 10.23 -12.20 -14.04
N TRP A 116 9.18 -11.40 -13.86
CA TRP A 116 9.18 -10.18 -13.03
C TRP A 116 8.46 -10.38 -11.69
N PHE A 117 7.42 -11.22 -11.69
CA PHE A 117 6.58 -11.56 -10.54
C PHE A 117 6.66 -13.08 -10.31
N PRO A 118 7.72 -13.58 -9.68
CA PRO A 118 7.95 -15.01 -9.56
C PRO A 118 6.86 -15.71 -8.75
N VAL A 119 6.48 -16.91 -9.22
CA VAL A 119 5.55 -17.78 -8.50
C VAL A 119 6.27 -18.41 -7.32
N VAL A 120 5.81 -18.09 -6.11
CA VAL A 120 6.40 -18.60 -4.86
C VAL A 120 5.62 -19.77 -4.26
N TRP A 121 4.40 -20.04 -4.76
CA TRP A 121 3.54 -21.10 -4.28
C TRP A 121 2.59 -21.59 -5.38
N THR A 122 2.44 -22.90 -5.51
CA THR A 122 1.50 -23.58 -6.41
C THR A 122 0.67 -24.57 -5.60
N ARG A 123 -0.62 -24.66 -5.87
CA ARG A 123 -1.55 -25.54 -5.17
C ARG A 123 -1.47 -26.99 -5.65
#